data_AF-A8Q6M3-F1
#
_entry.id   AF-A8Q6M3-F1
#
_cell.length_a   1.000
_cell.length_b   1.000
_cell.length_c   1.000
_cell.angle_alpha   90.00
_cell.angle_beta   90.00
_cell.angle_gamma   90.00
#
_symmetry.space_group_name_H-M   'P 1'
#
loop_
_entity.id
_entity.type
_entity.pdbx_description
1 polymer ?
#
loop_
_entity_poly.entity_id
_entity_poly.type
_entity_poly.pdbx_seq_one_letter_code
_entity_poly.pdbx_strand_id
1 'polypeptide(L)' 'MQSYMIIFKDEASDPDIEAAMSDVKEAGGQVHRKFDASFLRGFSASLPESYADKLQKAAQGGQHPKMYV' A
#
# COMPACT_ATOMS: atom_id res chain seq x y z
N MET A 1 -13.96 -8.29 -0.52
CA MET A 1 -12.64 -7.72 -0.86
C MET A 1 -12.86 -6.58 -1.83
N GLN A 2 -12.22 -5.43 -1.58
CA GLN A 2 -12.31 -4.26 -2.45
C GLN A 2 -10.93 -3.92 -2.99
N SER A 3 -10.88 -3.26 -4.15
CA SER A 3 -9.63 -2.88 -4.81
C SER A 3 -9.19 -1.50 -4.34
N TYR A 4 -7.92 -1.41 -3.93
CA TYR A 4 -7.28 -0.20 -3.44
C TYR A 4 -6.02 0.09 -4.24
N MET A 5 -5.62 1.36 -4.23
CA MET A 5 -4.34 1.80 -4.75
C MET A 5 -3.52 2.36 -3.59
N ILE A 6 -2.43 1.68 -3.26
CA ILE A 6 -1.52 2.10 -2.20
C ILE A 6 -0.43 2.92 -2.87
N ILE A 7 -0.31 4.20 -2.49
CA ILE A 7 0.64 5.14 -3.08
C ILE A 7 1.68 5.51 -2.03
N PHE A 8 2.94 5.51 -2.43
CA PHE A 8 4.07 5.85 -1.57
C PHE A 8 4.62 7.22 -1.92
N LYS A 9 5.24 7.86 -0.92
CA LYS A 9 6.06 9.04 -1.15
C LYS A 9 7.29 8.67 -1.98
N ASP A 10 7.84 9.66 -2.68
CA ASP A 10 8.99 9.48 -3.59
C ASP A 10 10.22 8.88 -2.88
N GLU A 11 10.40 9.19 -1.60
CA GLU A 11 11.47 8.70 -0.72
C GLU A 11 11.32 7.23 -0.27
N ALA A 12 10.21 6.55 -0.61
CA ALA A 12 10.07 5.12 -0.35
C ALA A 12 11.02 4.35 -1.25
N SER A 13 11.78 3.42 -0.69
CA SER A 13 12.67 2.56 -1.46
C SER A 13 11.87 1.38 -2.05
N ASP A 14 12.39 0.72 -3.09
CA ASP A 14 11.73 -0.48 -3.62
C ASP A 14 11.53 -1.58 -2.57
N PRO A 15 12.49 -1.83 -1.64
CA PRO A 15 12.27 -2.72 -0.50
C PRO A 15 11.09 -2.32 0.39
N ASP A 16 10.85 -1.02 0.62
CA ASP A 16 9.71 -0.54 1.41
C ASP A 16 8.37 -0.93 0.75
N ILE A 17 8.31 -0.82 -0.59
CA ILE A 17 7.12 -1.16 -1.38
C ILE A 17 6.91 -2.68 -1.40
N GLU A 18 7.99 -3.44 -1.58
CA GLU A 18 7.96 -4.91 -1.58
C GLU A 18 7.54 -5.49 -0.23
N ALA A 19 8.01 -4.91 0.88
CA ALA A 19 7.59 -5.28 2.23
C ALA A 19 6.08 -5.11 2.39
N ALA A 20 5.54 -3.95 2.02
CA ALA A 20 4.10 -3.71 2.08
C ALA A 20 3.28 -4.63 1.16
N MET A 21 3.81 -4.99 -0.01
CA MET A 21 3.20 -6.00 -0.88
C MET A 21 3.17 -7.39 -0.23
N SER A 22 4.20 -7.74 0.55
CA SER A 22 4.24 -8.98 1.33
C SER A 22 3.19 -8.97 2.45
N ASP A 23 3.13 -7.88 3.23
CA ASP A 23 2.14 -7.71 4.31
C ASP A 23 0.71 -7.85 3.79
N VAL A 24 0.42 -7.28 2.61
CA VAL A 24 -0.87 -7.42 1.93
C VAL A 24 -1.19 -8.88 1.62
N LYS A 25 -0.22 -9.65 1.11
CA LYS A 25 -0.41 -11.07 0.80
C LYS A 25 -0.61 -11.91 2.06
N GLU A 26 0.17 -11.64 3.11
CA GLU A 26 0.06 -12.31 4.41
C GLU A 26 -1.27 -12.03 5.10
N ALA A 27 -1.80 -10.81 4.93
CA ALA A 27 -3.13 -10.43 5.41
C ALA A 27 -4.29 -11.07 4.62
N GLY A 28 -4.02 -11.89 3.59
CA GLY A 28 -5.03 -12.51 2.72
C GLY A 28 -5.53 -11.60 1.61
N GLY A 29 -4.81 -10.52 1.32
CA GLY A 29 -5.02 -9.67 0.15
C GLY A 29 -4.28 -10.19 -1.09
N GLN A 30 -4.54 -9.56 -2.22
CA GLN A 30 -3.94 -9.90 -3.51
C GLN A 30 -3.40 -8.65 -4.18
N VAL A 31 -2.09 -8.63 -4.47
CA VAL A 31 -1.47 -7.56 -5.26
C VAL A 31 -1.68 -7.82 -6.75
N HIS A 32 -2.12 -6.80 -7.49
CA HIS A 32 -2.45 -6.89 -8.92
C HIS A 32 -1.37 -6.26 -9.79
N ARG A 33 -0.99 -5.01 -9.52
CA ARG A 33 -0.04 -4.27 -10.34
C ARG A 33 0.85 -3.38 -9.49
N LYS A 34 2.17 -3.43 -9.73
CA LYS A 34 3.14 -2.49 -9.19
C LYS A 34 3.32 -1.31 -10.15
N PHE A 35 3.50 -0.12 -9.58
CA PHE A 35 3.77 1.14 -10.26
C PHE A 35 5.12 1.65 -9.75
N ASP A 36 6.09 1.78 -10.66
CA ASP A 36 7.46 2.21 -10.36
C ASP A 36 7.85 3.45 -11.18
N ALA A 37 6.89 4.37 -11.39
CA ALA A 37 7.15 5.60 -12.12
C ALA A 37 7.66 6.69 -11.17
N SER A 38 8.50 7.60 -11.66
CA SER A 38 9.09 8.70 -10.89
C SER A 38 8.04 9.60 -10.21
N PHE A 39 6.83 9.67 -10.76
CA PHE A 39 5.71 10.45 -10.24
C PHE A 39 4.67 9.61 -9.49
N LEU A 40 4.80 8.28 -9.52
CA LEU A 40 3.81 7.35 -8.98
C LEU A 40 4.47 6.03 -8.61
N ARG A 41 4.75 5.89 -7.32
CA ARG A 41 5.31 4.68 -6.73
C ARG A 41 4.28 4.01 -5.84
N GLY A 42 4.07 2.72 -6.03
CA GLY A 42 3.10 1.96 -5.24
C GLY A 42 2.52 0.77 -5.97
N PHE A 43 1.35 0.31 -5.55
CA PHE A 43 0.70 -0.85 -6.18
C PHE A 43 -0.80 -0.84 -5.99
N SER A 44 -1.52 -1.54 -6.87
CA SER A 44 -2.93 -1.86 -6.67
C SER A 44 -3.08 -3.24 -6.06
N ALA A 45 -4.01 -3.37 -5.12
CA ALA A 45 -4.31 -4.63 -4.45
C ALA A 45 -5.77 -4.76 -4.07
N SER A 46 -6.28 -6.00 -4.06
CA SER A 46 -7.52 -6.35 -3.39
C SER A 46 -7.24 -6.62 -1.92
N LEU A 47 -7.87 -5.86 -1.04
CA LEU A 47 -7.69 -5.98 0.41
C LEU A 47 -8.94 -6.54 1.09
N PRO A 48 -8.78 -7.32 2.18
CA PRO A 48 -9.85 -7.54 3.15
C PRO A 48 -10.22 -6.21 3.82
N GLU A 49 -11.51 -6.03 4.12
CA GLU A 49 -12.05 -4.79 4.71
C GLU A 49 -11.35 -4.42 6.02
N SER A 50 -11.14 -5.42 6.90
CA SER A 50 -10.45 -5.22 8.17
C SER A 50 -8.99 -4.76 8.04
N TYR A 51 -8.33 -5.06 6.92
CA TYR A 51 -6.97 -4.62 6.63
C TYR A 51 -6.96 -3.25 5.94
N ALA A 52 -7.89 -3.02 5.02
CA ALA A 52 -8.09 -1.71 4.40
C ALA A 52 -8.40 -0.62 5.44
N ASP A 53 -9.29 -0.90 6.41
CA ASP A 53 -9.60 0.01 7.50
C ASP A 53 -8.38 0.36 8.37
N LYS A 54 -7.52 -0.62 8.62
CA LYS A 54 -6.27 -0.41 9.36
C LYS A 54 -5.31 0.47 8.58
N LEU A 55 -5.09 0.18 7.30
CA LEU A 55 -4.23 0.97 6.43
C LEU A 55 -4.75 2.40 6.27
N GLN A 56 -6.05 2.57 6.06
CA GLN A 56 -6.67 3.88 5.93
C GLN A 56 -6.54 4.70 7.22
N LYS A 57 -6.75 4.08 8.39
CA LYS A 57 -6.52 4.74 9.69
C LYS A 57 -5.05 5.08 9.93
N ALA A 58 -4.12 4.24 9.47
CA ALA A 58 -2.69 4.49 9.59
C ALA A 58 -2.21 5.62 8.65
N ALA A 59 -2.86 5.77 7.49
CA ALA A 59 -2.62 6.84 6.54
C ALA A 59 -3.30 8.17 6.95
N GLN A 60 -4.51 8.11 7.51
CA GLN A 60 -5.22 9.26 8.04
C GLN A 60 -4.59 9.74 9.36
N GLY A 61 -3.78 10.79 9.27
CA GLY A 61 -3.08 11.39 10.40
C GLY A 61 -1.60 11.67 10.15
N GLY A 62 -1.08 11.32 8.96
CA GLY A 62 0.34 11.54 8.63
C GLY A 62 1.30 10.65 9.44
N GLN A 63 0.77 9.61 10.09
CA GLN A 63 1.50 8.77 11.03
C GLN A 63 2.25 7.61 10.36
N HIS A 64 1.92 7.30 9.10
CA HIS A 64 2.81 6.54 8.22
C HIS A 64 3.75 7.51 7.48
N PRO A 65 5.07 7.50 7.75
CA PRO A 65 5.98 8.50 7.20
C PRO A 65 6.03 8.51 5.67
N LYS A 66 5.62 7.41 4.99
CA LYS A 66 5.81 7.24 3.54
C LYS A 66 4.59 6.76 2.72
N MET A 67 3.37 6.73 3.25
CA MET A 67 2.22 6.10 2.56
C MET A 67 0.96 6.98 2.56
N TYR A 68 0.30 7.09 1.41
CA TYR A 68 -1.05 7.60 1.23
C TYR A 68 -1.94 6.45 0.72
N VAL A 69 -3.11 6.29 1.32
CA VAL A 69 -4.13 5.28 0.97
C VAL A 69 -5.38 5.98 0.48
#